data_AF-A0A936QF69-F1
#
_entry.id   AF-A0A936QF69-F1
#
_cell.length_a   1.000
_cell.length_b   1.000
_cell.length_c   1.000
_cell.angle_alpha   90.00
_cell.angle_beta   90.00
_cell.angle_gamma   90.00
#
_symmetry.space_group_name_H-M   'P 1'
#
loop_
_entity.id
_entity.type
_entity.pdbx_description
1 polymer ?
#
loop_
_entity_poly.entity_id
_entity_poly.type
_entity_poly.pdbx_seq_one_letter_code
_entity_poly.pdbx_strand_id
1 'polypeptide(L)'
;MSAEDSRPADRGAFSPPEAPTFRCPSCGAPAARDARGCVHCGSLLATKRCVTCFALSPREAERCVKCGALLPAAAFVAEGSGRCPDCRLDLVAHAFGAVGYSECPRCAGLFLKREAFEAVTKDADTRAKVRLAEPPAEAVPTAPAAPGKKASGALPAVKYRACPSCAKLMNRSNYGGGSGIVLDACRDHGLWFDRGELAAIVAFLEKGGWDRIRAREREKLSEEVRNLQTRRDFSRSVGMPTSDWDRNQQGLDALGGIAGLLTALAGWFLKR
;
A
#
# COMPACT_ATOMS: atom_id res chain seq x y z
N MET A 1 69.48 -21.10 14.46
CA MET A 1 68.65 -20.88 15.66
C MET A 1 67.76 -19.69 15.36
N SER A 2 66.60 -19.93 14.76
CA SER A 2 65.61 -18.88 14.46
C SER A 2 64.37 -19.22 15.27
N ALA A 3 64.12 -18.46 16.33
CA ALA A 3 62.90 -18.55 17.11
C ALA A 3 61.87 -17.62 16.46
N GLU A 4 60.87 -18.21 15.79
CA GLU A 4 59.74 -17.47 15.25
C GLU A 4 58.75 -17.12 16.37
N ASP A 5 58.68 -15.81 16.61
CA ASP A 5 57.78 -15.10 17.51
C ASP A 5 56.32 -15.32 17.08
N SER A 6 55.60 -16.22 17.77
CA SER A 6 54.19 -16.52 17.49
C SER A 6 53.31 -15.70 18.43
N ARG A 7 53.03 -14.46 18.04
CA ARG A 7 52.10 -13.56 18.74
C ARG A 7 50.64 -14.02 18.49
N PRO A 8 49.83 -14.29 19.54
CA PRO A 8 48.46 -14.77 19.34
C PRO A 8 47.56 -13.65 18.79
N ALA A 9 46.64 -14.05 17.91
CA ALA A 9 45.73 -13.16 17.20
C ALA A 9 44.87 -12.30 18.13
N ASP A 10 44.74 -11.02 17.76
CA ASP A 10 43.94 -9.99 18.40
C ASP A 10 42.49 -10.47 18.55
N ARG A 11 42.09 -10.78 19.79
CA ARG A 11 40.69 -11.11 20.10
C ARG A 11 39.93 -9.79 20.03
N GLY A 12 39.21 -9.59 18.93
CA GLY A 12 38.42 -8.40 18.67
C GLY A 12 37.68 -7.91 19.92
N ALA A 13 37.75 -6.60 20.16
CA ALA A 13 37.22 -5.95 21.35
C ALA A 13 35.78 -6.41 21.65
N PHE A 14 35.54 -6.84 22.88
CA PHE A 14 34.20 -7.16 23.36
C PHE A 14 33.31 -5.91 23.26
N SER A 15 32.38 -5.90 22.31
CA SER A 15 31.30 -4.92 22.28
C SER A 15 30.20 -5.36 23.24
N PRO A 16 29.96 -4.64 24.35
CA PRO A 16 28.84 -4.94 25.22
C PRO A 16 27.52 -4.78 24.45
N PRO A 17 26.56 -5.71 24.60
CA PRO A 17 25.24 -5.54 24.00
C PRO A 17 24.58 -4.29 24.59
N GLU A 18 24.04 -3.43 23.74
CA GLU A 18 23.29 -2.26 24.19
C GLU A 18 22.13 -2.72 25.09
N ALA A 19 22.13 -2.27 26.34
CA ALA A 19 21.07 -2.61 27.27
C ALA A 19 19.74 -2.04 26.71
N PRO A 20 18.66 -2.85 26.63
CA PRO A 20 17.36 -2.34 26.27
C PRO A 20 16.94 -1.31 27.32
N THR A 21 17.00 -0.04 26.94
CA THR A 21 16.69 1.11 27.80
C THR A 21 15.20 1.23 28.13
N PHE A 22 14.37 0.34 27.58
CA PHE A 22 12.93 0.31 27.80
C PHE A 22 12.47 -1.11 28.19
N ARG A 23 11.68 -1.19 29.27
CA ARG A 23 11.11 -2.44 29.79
C ARG A 23 9.61 -2.34 29.85
N CYS A 24 8.95 -3.48 29.68
CA CYS A 24 7.51 -3.61 29.85
C CYS A 24 7.11 -3.25 31.30
N PRO A 25 6.19 -2.30 31.53
CA PRO A 25 5.73 -1.94 32.86
C PRO A 25 4.90 -3.07 33.52
N SER A 26 4.35 -4.00 32.72
CA SER A 26 3.53 -5.10 33.22
C SER A 26 4.31 -6.35 33.63
N CYS A 27 5.40 -6.69 32.91
CA CYS A 27 6.14 -7.94 33.16
C CYS A 27 7.67 -7.76 33.29
N GLY A 28 8.19 -6.54 33.13
CA GLY A 28 9.62 -6.24 33.24
C GLY A 28 10.51 -6.71 32.07
N ALA A 29 9.93 -7.39 31.07
CA ALA A 29 10.67 -7.88 29.92
C ALA A 29 11.19 -6.72 29.04
N PRO A 30 12.36 -6.88 28.40
CA PRO A 30 12.90 -5.84 27.52
C PRO A 30 11.96 -5.59 26.34
N ALA A 31 11.87 -4.32 25.91
CA ALA A 31 11.04 -3.94 24.79
C ALA A 31 11.70 -2.84 23.96
N ALA A 32 11.45 -2.86 22.64
CA ALA A 32 11.89 -1.77 21.78
C ALA A 32 11.15 -0.47 22.16
N ARG A 33 11.81 0.68 21.98
CA ARG A 33 11.26 2.00 22.33
C ARG A 33 10.01 2.38 21.53
N ASP A 34 9.85 1.81 20.34
CA ASP A 34 8.68 1.99 19.46
C ASP A 34 7.72 0.78 19.51
N ALA A 35 8.00 -0.22 20.35
CA ALA A 35 7.12 -1.37 20.51
C ALA A 35 5.77 -0.94 21.11
N ARG A 36 4.70 -1.35 20.45
CA ARG A 36 3.32 -1.07 20.89
C ARG A 36 2.72 -2.15 21.79
N GLY A 37 3.30 -3.34 21.75
CA GLY A 37 2.91 -4.46 22.60
C GLY A 37 4.13 -5.26 23.02
N CYS A 38 4.07 -5.82 24.23
CA CYS A 38 5.12 -6.67 24.76
C CYS A 38 5.09 -8.02 24.05
N VAL A 39 6.23 -8.44 23.49
CA VAL A 39 6.36 -9.77 22.87
C VAL A 39 6.26 -10.91 23.88
N HIS A 40 6.50 -10.63 25.17
CA HIS A 40 6.46 -11.65 26.23
C HIS A 40 5.06 -11.81 26.84
N CYS A 41 4.46 -10.73 27.35
CA CYS A 41 3.17 -10.81 28.05
C CYS A 41 1.98 -10.25 27.26
N GLY A 42 2.21 -9.66 26.09
CA GLY A 42 1.16 -9.08 25.25
C GLY A 42 0.61 -7.73 25.73
N SER A 43 1.08 -7.17 26.85
CA SER A 43 0.60 -5.87 27.34
C SER A 43 0.96 -4.72 26.39
N LEU A 44 0.11 -3.71 26.32
CA LEU A 44 0.37 -2.52 25.49
C LEU A 44 1.48 -1.68 26.13
N LEU A 45 2.45 -1.26 25.33
CA LEU A 45 3.70 -0.70 25.84
C LEU A 45 3.86 0.82 25.68
N ALA A 46 3.12 1.45 24.77
CA ALA A 46 3.22 2.89 24.54
C ALA A 46 1.91 3.44 24.00
N THR A 47 1.26 4.40 24.68
CA THR A 47 0.02 4.99 24.13
C THR A 47 -0.22 6.47 24.46
N LYS A 48 0.80 7.31 24.58
CA LYS A 48 0.64 8.76 24.43
C LYS A 48 1.68 9.32 23.47
N ARG A 49 1.21 10.00 22.42
CA ARG A 49 2.07 10.73 21.48
C ARG A 49 2.20 12.17 21.95
N CYS A 50 3.43 12.66 22.04
CA CYS A 50 3.68 14.05 22.38
C CYS A 50 3.24 14.97 21.24
N VAL A 51 2.47 16.02 21.54
CA VAL A 51 2.04 17.02 20.55
C VAL A 51 3.17 17.97 20.11
N THR A 52 4.26 18.03 20.88
CA THR A 52 5.40 18.90 20.59
C THR A 52 6.48 18.19 19.76
N CYS A 53 6.91 17.00 20.20
CA CYS A 53 8.03 16.29 19.58
C CYS A 53 7.65 14.94 18.93
N PHE A 54 6.36 14.57 18.98
CA PHE A 54 5.81 13.35 18.38
C PHE A 54 6.37 12.01 18.88
N ALA A 55 7.26 12.03 19.88
CA ALA A 55 7.73 10.82 20.53
C ALA A 55 6.59 10.12 21.30
N LEU A 56 6.66 8.80 21.29
CA LEU A 56 5.78 7.97 22.10
C LEU A 56 6.27 7.97 23.55
N SER A 57 5.31 7.97 24.46
CA SER A 57 5.53 7.86 25.90
C SER A 57 4.60 6.79 26.48
N PRO A 58 4.94 6.22 27.65
CA PRO A 58 4.08 5.28 28.36
C PRO A 58 2.66 5.84 28.51
N ARG A 59 1.66 4.94 28.50
CA ARG A 59 0.24 5.33 28.57
C ARG A 59 -0.07 6.19 29.79
N GLU A 60 0.53 5.86 30.91
CA GLU A 60 0.32 6.53 32.20
C GLU A 60 1.17 7.80 32.34
N ALA A 61 2.10 8.08 31.42
CA ALA A 61 2.95 9.25 31.51
C ALA A 61 2.13 10.54 31.40
N GLU A 62 2.36 11.48 32.30
CA GLU A 62 1.81 12.85 32.22
C GLU A 62 2.68 13.75 31.34
N ARG A 63 3.98 13.43 31.23
CA ARG A 63 4.97 14.20 30.47
C ARG A 63 5.72 13.31 29.50
N CYS A 64 6.15 13.90 28.39
CA CYS A 64 6.89 13.21 27.36
C CYS A 64 8.25 12.76 27.88
N VAL A 65 8.59 11.48 27.73
CA VAL A 65 9.89 10.92 28.14
C VAL A 65 11.06 11.42 27.30
N LYS A 66 10.79 12.07 26.15
CA LYS A 66 11.81 12.65 25.26
C LYS A 66 12.03 14.14 25.51
N CYS A 67 10.98 14.94 25.58
CA CYS A 67 11.09 16.41 25.64
C CYS A 67 10.48 17.05 26.90
N GLY A 68 9.85 16.29 27.80
CA GLY A 68 9.27 16.82 29.04
C GLY A 68 7.94 17.57 28.89
N ALA A 69 7.47 17.81 27.66
CA ALA A 69 6.18 18.46 27.41
C ALA A 69 5.02 17.67 28.02
N LEU A 70 4.00 18.37 28.51
CA LEU A 70 2.76 17.75 28.98
C LEU A 70 2.10 16.97 27.84
N LEU A 71 1.76 15.71 28.12
CA LEU A 71 1.03 14.88 27.18
C LEU A 71 -0.46 15.19 27.27
N PRO A 72 -1.19 15.15 26.14
CA PRO A 72 -2.62 15.42 26.15
C PRO A 72 -3.34 14.43 27.08
N ALA A 73 -4.15 14.97 28.00
CA ALA A 73 -4.98 14.15 28.88
C ALA A 73 -6.11 13.50 28.07
N ALA A 74 -6.51 12.28 28.47
CA ALA A 74 -7.53 11.50 27.76
C ALA A 74 -8.87 12.25 27.59
N ALA A 75 -9.19 13.16 28.51
CA ALA A 75 -10.40 14.00 28.47
C ALA A 75 -10.44 15.00 27.29
N PHE A 76 -9.30 15.32 26.68
CA PHE A 76 -9.22 16.23 25.53
C PHE A 76 -9.18 15.50 24.19
N VAL A 77 -9.28 14.17 24.22
CA VAL A 77 -9.19 13.32 23.04
C VAL A 77 -10.61 12.92 22.65
N ALA A 78 -11.04 13.29 21.44
CA ALA A 78 -12.36 12.92 20.92
C ALA A 78 -12.60 11.40 20.99
N GLU A 79 -13.85 10.97 21.02
CA GLU A 79 -14.17 9.54 20.93
C GLU A 79 -13.62 8.96 19.61
N GLY A 80 -12.84 7.89 19.72
CA GLY A 80 -12.32 7.17 18.56
C GLY A 80 -13.44 6.51 17.76
N SER A 81 -13.18 6.24 16.49
CA SER A 81 -14.20 5.78 15.53
C SER A 81 -14.61 4.30 15.70
N GLY A 82 -14.80 3.80 16.92
CA GLY A 82 -15.13 2.40 17.21
C GLY A 82 -13.90 1.52 17.43
N ARG A 83 -13.94 0.26 16.97
CA ARG A 83 -12.91 -0.76 17.21
C ARG A 83 -12.05 -1.05 15.98
N CYS A 84 -10.78 -1.39 16.22
CA CYS A 84 -9.86 -1.85 15.19
C CYS A 84 -10.36 -3.15 14.53
N PRO A 85 -10.43 -3.25 13.20
CA PRO A 85 -10.92 -4.44 12.50
C PRO A 85 -10.02 -5.67 12.66
N ASP A 86 -8.73 -5.50 12.97
CA ASP A 86 -7.81 -6.60 13.21
C ASP A 86 -7.66 -6.93 14.70
N CYS A 87 -7.33 -5.92 15.50
CA CYS A 87 -7.00 -6.11 16.90
C CYS A 87 -8.23 -6.17 17.80
N ARG A 88 -9.39 -5.70 17.33
CA ARG A 88 -10.64 -5.55 18.10
C ARG A 88 -10.53 -4.67 19.36
N LEU A 89 -9.46 -3.87 19.45
CA LEU A 89 -9.26 -2.86 20.49
C LEU A 89 -9.93 -1.55 20.11
N ASP A 90 -10.39 -0.80 21.10
CA ASP A 90 -10.95 0.53 20.89
C ASP A 90 -9.88 1.46 20.29
N LEU A 91 -10.28 2.21 19.26
CA LEU A 91 -9.39 3.17 18.62
C LEU A 91 -9.26 4.41 19.49
N VAL A 92 -8.06 4.99 19.52
CA VAL A 92 -7.77 6.21 20.26
C VAL A 92 -7.76 7.38 19.29
N ALA A 93 -8.51 8.44 19.56
CA ALA A 93 -8.45 9.60 18.67
C ALA A 93 -7.14 10.38 18.84
N HIS A 94 -6.73 11.03 17.78
CA HIS A 94 -5.57 11.89 17.72
C HIS A 94 -5.82 12.98 16.66
N ALA A 95 -4.95 13.99 16.61
CA ALA A 95 -5.05 15.04 15.61
C ALA A 95 -3.68 15.49 15.11
N PHE A 96 -3.63 15.90 13.84
CA PHE A 96 -2.54 16.64 13.21
C PHE A 96 -3.06 18.04 12.87
N GLY A 97 -2.82 19.02 13.74
CA GLY A 97 -3.46 20.33 13.58
C GLY A 97 -4.99 20.18 13.61
N ALA A 98 -5.66 20.57 12.51
CA ALA A 98 -7.12 20.46 12.37
C ALA A 98 -7.61 19.08 11.89
N VAL A 99 -6.72 18.17 11.50
CA VAL A 99 -7.10 16.86 10.95
C VAL A 99 -7.15 15.82 12.06
N GLY A 100 -8.35 15.38 12.41
CA GLY A 100 -8.58 14.29 13.37
C GLY A 100 -8.49 12.90 12.73
N TYR A 101 -7.92 11.94 13.46
CA TYR A 101 -7.84 10.53 13.07
C TYR A 101 -7.99 9.62 14.29
N SER A 102 -8.28 8.33 14.07
CA SER A 102 -8.33 7.32 15.12
C SER A 102 -7.24 6.28 14.89
N GLU A 103 -6.47 5.93 15.92
CA GLU A 103 -5.31 5.04 15.83
C GLU A 103 -5.51 3.81 16.70
N CYS A 104 -5.12 2.63 16.19
CA CYS A 104 -5.10 1.43 17.00
C CYS A 104 -3.86 1.43 17.91
N PRO A 105 -4.01 1.27 19.23
CA PRO A 105 -2.88 1.28 20.16
C PRO A 105 -1.93 0.09 19.97
N ARG A 106 -2.36 -0.97 19.26
CA ARG A 106 -1.56 -2.18 19.02
C ARG A 106 -0.90 -2.22 17.65
N CYS A 107 -1.69 -2.23 16.58
CA CYS A 107 -1.15 -2.38 15.22
C CYS A 107 -0.73 -1.05 14.57
N ALA A 108 -1.02 0.09 15.20
CA ALA A 108 -0.80 1.43 14.64
C ALA A 108 -1.61 1.73 13.36
N GLY A 109 -2.64 0.94 13.06
CA GLY A 109 -3.54 1.24 11.94
C GLY A 109 -4.34 2.51 12.22
N LEU A 110 -4.52 3.33 11.21
CA LEU A 110 -5.20 4.61 11.26
C LEU A 110 -6.56 4.54 10.57
N PHE A 111 -7.53 5.25 11.11
CA PHE A 111 -8.81 5.52 10.49
C PHE A 111 -9.00 7.03 10.37
N LEU A 112 -9.11 7.52 9.14
CA LEU A 112 -9.37 8.93 8.84
C LEU A 112 -10.74 9.06 8.19
N LYS A 113 -11.49 10.10 8.59
CA LYS A 113 -12.67 10.51 7.83
C LYS A 113 -12.27 10.98 6.43
N ARG A 114 -13.21 10.98 5.49
CA ARG A 114 -12.93 11.32 4.10
C ARG A 114 -12.38 12.75 3.96
N GLU A 115 -12.97 13.68 4.69
CA GLU A 115 -12.60 15.10 4.71
C GLU A 115 -11.20 15.29 5.31
N ALA A 116 -10.88 14.52 6.35
CA ALA A 116 -9.56 14.49 6.96
C ALA A 116 -8.49 14.00 5.98
N PHE A 117 -8.77 12.93 5.23
CA PHE A 117 -7.85 12.45 4.19
C PHE A 117 -7.71 13.44 3.03
N GLU A 118 -8.80 14.05 2.60
CA GLU A 118 -8.77 15.09 1.56
C GLU A 118 -7.86 16.26 1.96
N ALA A 119 -7.96 16.73 3.21
CA ALA A 119 -7.08 17.76 3.75
C ALA A 119 -5.60 17.32 3.70
N VAL A 120 -5.27 16.08 4.09
CA VAL A 120 -3.90 15.53 3.98
C VAL A 120 -3.41 15.57 2.52
N THR A 121 -4.26 15.21 1.55
CA THR A 121 -3.83 15.18 0.15
C THR A 121 -3.68 16.56 -0.49
N LYS A 122 -4.44 17.57 -0.04
CA LYS A 122 -4.44 18.92 -0.62
C LYS A 122 -3.49 19.88 0.08
N ASP A 123 -3.43 19.85 1.41
CA ASP A 123 -2.67 20.82 2.20
C ASP A 123 -1.23 20.37 2.50
N ALA A 124 -0.24 21.20 2.14
CA ALA A 124 1.18 20.91 2.33
C ALA A 124 1.59 20.94 3.80
N ASP A 125 1.01 21.84 4.59
CA ASP A 125 1.31 21.95 6.01
C ASP A 125 0.80 20.73 6.79
N THR A 126 -0.37 20.23 6.40
CA THR A 126 -0.92 18.96 6.93
C THR A 126 -0.02 17.79 6.57
N ARG A 127 0.51 17.70 5.33
CA ARG A 127 1.48 16.66 4.95
C ARG A 127 2.75 16.71 5.81
N ALA A 128 3.29 17.91 6.04
CA ALA A 128 4.46 18.08 6.90
C ALA A 128 4.20 17.59 8.34
N LYS A 129 3.01 17.87 8.90
CA LYS A 129 2.62 17.39 10.23
C LYS A 129 2.45 15.88 10.29
N VAL A 130 1.87 15.27 9.25
CA VAL A 130 1.78 13.80 9.13
C VAL A 130 3.17 13.18 9.17
N ARG A 131 4.14 13.72 8.44
CA ARG A 131 5.52 13.21 8.43
C ARG A 131 6.19 13.28 9.80
N LEU A 132 5.92 14.31 10.59
CA LEU A 132 6.49 14.45 11.93
C LEU A 132 5.91 13.41 12.90
N ALA A 133 4.64 13.04 12.73
CA ALA A 133 3.98 12.08 13.60
C ALA A 133 4.12 10.63 13.17
N GLU A 134 4.12 10.40 11.87
CA GLU A 134 4.44 9.14 11.21
C GLU A 134 5.77 9.33 10.47
N PRO A 135 6.91 9.29 11.18
CA PRO A 135 8.19 9.27 10.49
C PRO A 135 8.16 8.10 9.50
N PRO A 136 8.59 8.31 8.24
CA PRO A 136 8.64 7.23 7.27
C PRO A 136 9.44 6.12 7.90
N ALA A 137 8.77 4.99 8.13
CA ALA A 137 9.43 3.86 8.74
C ALA A 137 10.59 3.48 7.82
N GLU A 138 11.82 3.46 8.35
CA GLU A 138 13.01 3.02 7.59
C GLU A 138 12.64 1.73 6.89
N ALA A 139 12.50 1.83 5.55
CA ALA A 139 11.95 0.82 4.65
C ALA A 139 11.37 -0.39 5.40
N VAL A 140 10.21 -0.23 6.05
CA VAL A 140 9.53 -1.40 6.60
C VAL A 140 9.28 -2.28 5.39
N PRO A 141 9.89 -3.47 5.30
CA PRO A 141 9.48 -4.40 4.28
C PRO A 141 7.99 -4.55 4.51
N THR A 142 7.20 -4.16 3.50
CA THR A 142 5.83 -4.63 3.32
C THR A 142 5.86 -6.07 3.75
N ALA A 143 5.31 -6.37 4.93
CA ALA A 143 5.68 -7.58 5.64
C ALA A 143 5.61 -8.77 4.67
N PRO A 144 6.74 -9.44 4.32
CA PRO A 144 6.60 -10.82 3.97
C PRO A 144 6.06 -11.47 5.24
N ALA A 145 4.97 -12.21 5.10
CA ALA A 145 4.51 -13.13 6.12
C ALA A 145 5.73 -13.77 6.81
N ALA A 146 5.66 -13.89 8.14
CA ALA A 146 6.68 -14.51 8.98
C ALA A 146 7.41 -15.66 8.25
N PRO A 147 8.74 -15.83 8.41
CA PRO A 147 9.48 -16.90 7.75
C PRO A 147 9.07 -18.24 8.38
N GLY A 148 7.98 -18.79 7.87
CA GLY A 148 7.37 -20.04 8.28
C GLY A 148 6.96 -20.77 7.02
N LYS A 149 7.89 -21.58 6.51
CA LYS A 149 7.71 -22.63 5.49
C LYS A 149 7.12 -22.18 4.15
N LYS A 150 8.01 -22.07 3.16
CA LYS A 150 7.67 -22.19 1.73
C LYS A 150 6.83 -23.45 1.53
N ALA A 151 5.54 -23.30 1.27
CA ALA A 151 4.70 -24.34 0.69
C ALA A 151 3.57 -23.70 -0.13
N SER A 152 3.60 -23.98 -1.44
CA SER A 152 2.57 -23.73 -2.46
C SER A 152 2.29 -22.27 -2.84
N GLY A 153 2.17 -22.01 -4.14
CA GLY A 153 1.92 -20.71 -4.76
C GLY A 153 0.51 -20.17 -4.54
N ALA A 154 0.02 -20.16 -3.30
CA ALA A 154 -1.19 -19.46 -2.92
C ALA A 154 -0.87 -17.98 -2.75
N LEU A 155 -1.51 -17.13 -3.57
CA LEU A 155 -1.57 -15.70 -3.29
C LEU A 155 -2.09 -15.50 -1.86
N PRO A 156 -1.53 -14.55 -1.06
CA PRO A 156 -1.99 -14.34 0.30
C PRO A 156 -3.50 -14.06 0.30
N ALA A 157 -4.23 -14.74 1.19
CA ALA A 157 -5.68 -14.60 1.28
C ALA A 157 -6.04 -13.13 1.54
N VAL A 158 -6.78 -12.53 0.61
CA VAL A 158 -7.24 -11.14 0.72
C VAL A 158 -8.25 -11.06 1.86
N LYS A 159 -7.86 -10.42 2.96
CA LYS A 159 -8.76 -10.19 4.10
C LYS A 159 -9.44 -8.83 3.95
N TYR A 160 -10.75 -8.84 3.73
CA TYR A 160 -11.56 -7.62 3.75
C TYR A 160 -11.81 -7.19 5.20
N ARG A 161 -11.77 -5.87 5.44
CA ARG A 161 -11.95 -5.27 6.77
C ARG A 161 -13.35 -4.67 6.92
N ALA A 162 -13.91 -4.77 8.12
CA ALA A 162 -15.12 -4.04 8.49
C ALA A 162 -14.79 -2.59 8.85
N CYS A 163 -15.67 -1.66 8.50
CA CYS A 163 -15.55 -0.26 8.87
C CYS A 163 -15.67 -0.10 10.40
N PRO A 164 -14.74 0.59 11.07
CA PRO A 164 -14.82 0.85 12.51
C PRO A 164 -16.12 1.56 12.94
N SER A 165 -16.70 2.40 12.07
CA SER A 165 -17.89 3.21 12.38
C SER A 165 -19.22 2.49 12.11
N CYS A 166 -19.35 1.70 11.04
CA CYS A 166 -20.62 1.08 10.66
C CYS A 166 -20.58 -0.44 10.47
N ALA A 167 -19.44 -1.07 10.70
CA ALA A 167 -19.19 -2.50 10.53
C ALA A 167 -19.40 -3.08 9.12
N LYS A 168 -19.81 -2.28 8.12
CA LYS A 168 -19.90 -2.71 6.71
C LYS A 168 -18.51 -2.99 6.15
N LEU A 169 -18.39 -3.95 5.24
CA LEU A 169 -17.13 -4.27 4.56
C LEU A 169 -16.62 -3.06 3.75
N MET A 170 -15.34 -2.77 3.89
CA MET A 170 -14.65 -1.71 3.17
C MET A 170 -14.14 -2.22 1.82
N ASN A 171 -14.13 -1.33 0.83
CA ASN A 171 -13.59 -1.63 -0.50
C ASN A 171 -12.09 -1.43 -0.51
N ARG A 172 -11.35 -2.46 -0.93
CA ARG A 172 -9.90 -2.45 -1.02
C ARG A 172 -9.47 -1.93 -2.39
N SER A 173 -8.66 -0.87 -2.44
CA SER A 173 -8.16 -0.29 -3.69
C SER A 173 -6.68 0.08 -3.61
N ASN A 174 -5.97 0.02 -4.74
CA ASN A 174 -4.59 0.50 -4.83
C ASN A 174 -4.59 2.00 -5.11
N TYR A 175 -3.95 2.78 -4.25
CA TYR A 175 -3.88 4.21 -4.38
C TYR A 175 -3.12 4.59 -5.67
N GLY A 176 -3.75 5.35 -6.55
CA GLY A 176 -3.15 5.74 -7.84
C GLY A 176 -2.95 4.58 -8.84
N GLY A 177 -3.53 3.40 -8.63
CA GLY A 177 -3.50 2.28 -9.61
C GLY A 177 -2.13 1.63 -9.85
N GLY A 178 -1.06 2.13 -9.23
CA GLY A 178 0.30 1.63 -9.41
C GLY A 178 1.31 2.11 -8.37
N SER A 179 0.85 2.70 -7.26
CA SER A 179 1.73 3.08 -6.14
C SER A 179 2.15 1.88 -5.30
N GLY A 180 1.33 0.81 -5.30
CA GLY A 180 1.52 -0.35 -4.43
C GLY A 180 0.99 -0.15 -3.01
N ILE A 181 0.41 1.02 -2.72
CA ILE A 181 -0.19 1.35 -1.43
C ILE A 181 -1.66 0.95 -1.49
N VAL A 182 -2.11 0.12 -0.54
CA VAL A 182 -3.46 -0.44 -0.57
C VAL A 182 -4.29 0.19 0.52
N LEU A 183 -5.48 0.68 0.17
CA LEU A 183 -6.38 1.36 1.08
C LEU A 183 -7.68 0.60 1.20
N ASP A 184 -8.22 0.54 2.42
CA ASP A 184 -9.56 0.02 2.68
C ASP A 184 -10.51 1.20 2.93
N ALA A 185 -11.42 1.46 1.99
CA ALA A 185 -12.32 2.60 2.03
C ALA A 185 -13.76 2.19 2.34
N CYS A 186 -14.35 2.81 3.36
CA CYS A 186 -15.80 2.81 3.55
C CYS A 186 -16.41 3.89 2.65
N ARG A 187 -17.56 3.62 2.04
CA ARG A 187 -18.29 4.60 1.23
C ARG A 187 -18.70 5.83 2.06
N ASP A 188 -19.21 5.60 3.26
CA ASP A 188 -19.92 6.64 4.02
C ASP A 188 -19.03 7.34 5.08
N HIS A 189 -18.01 6.66 5.63
CA HIS A 189 -17.33 7.15 6.85
C HIS A 189 -15.88 7.60 6.64
N GLY A 190 -15.09 6.89 5.84
CA GLY A 190 -13.65 7.16 5.81
C GLY A 190 -12.80 6.04 5.23
N LEU A 191 -11.50 6.13 5.51
CA LEU A 191 -10.46 5.25 5.01
C LEU A 191 -9.65 4.67 6.16
N TRP A 192 -9.29 3.40 6.03
CA TRP A 192 -8.36 2.70 6.90
C TRP A 192 -6.99 2.60 6.23
N PHE A 193 -5.94 2.84 7.02
CA PHE A 193 -4.54 2.76 6.65
C PHE A 193 -3.83 1.83 7.61
N ASP A 194 -3.07 0.88 7.10
CA ASP A 194 -2.14 0.11 7.91
C ASP A 194 -0.90 0.95 8.26
N ARG A 195 -0.10 0.45 9.23
CA ARG A 195 1.05 1.19 9.77
C ARG A 195 1.97 1.67 8.64
N GLY A 196 2.15 2.99 8.53
CA GLY A 196 3.07 3.62 7.58
C GLY A 196 2.49 3.82 6.17
N GLU A 197 1.28 3.37 5.86
CA GLU A 197 0.68 3.58 4.54
C GLU A 197 0.33 5.06 4.29
N LEU A 198 -0.13 5.77 5.32
CA LEU A 198 -0.41 7.21 5.22
C LEU A 198 0.88 8.00 4.95
N ALA A 199 1.96 7.70 5.69
CA ALA A 199 3.28 8.25 5.40
C ALA A 199 3.79 7.92 3.98
N ALA A 200 3.52 6.70 3.50
CA ALA A 200 3.86 6.31 2.13
C ALA A 200 3.09 7.13 1.07
N ILE A 201 1.81 7.45 1.31
CA ILE A 201 1.02 8.33 0.44
C ILE A 201 1.59 9.73 0.41
N VAL A 202 1.91 10.29 1.58
CA VAL A 202 2.53 11.63 1.66
C VAL A 202 3.83 11.67 0.86
N ALA A 203 4.70 10.67 1.05
CA ALA A 203 5.94 10.56 0.30
C ALA A 203 5.72 10.36 -1.21
N PHE A 204 4.69 9.62 -1.61
CA PHE A 204 4.31 9.43 -3.01
C PHE A 204 3.86 10.75 -3.67
N LEU A 205 3.04 11.54 -2.96
CA LEU A 205 2.56 12.83 -3.45
C LEU A 205 3.70 13.84 -3.62
N GLU A 206 4.59 13.94 -2.62
CA GLU A 206 5.74 14.87 -2.66
C GLU A 206 6.73 14.54 -3.77
N LYS A 207 6.90 13.25 -4.11
CA LYS A 207 7.77 12.79 -5.20
C LYS A 207 7.15 12.90 -6.59
N GLY A 208 6.01 13.59 -6.73
CA GLY A 208 5.31 13.72 -8.02
C GLY A 208 4.79 12.37 -8.54
N GLY A 209 4.36 11.48 -7.66
CA GLY A 209 3.94 10.13 -8.01
C GLY A 209 2.87 10.08 -9.11
N TRP A 210 1.95 11.05 -9.13
CA TRP A 210 0.94 11.19 -10.18
C TRP A 210 1.54 11.46 -11.57
N ASP A 211 2.62 12.23 -11.66
CA ASP A 211 3.27 12.50 -12.95
C ASP A 211 3.94 11.23 -13.48
N ARG A 212 4.54 10.42 -12.59
CA ARG A 212 5.16 9.14 -12.94
C ARG A 212 4.15 8.12 -13.41
N ILE A 213 2.98 8.06 -12.76
CA ILE A 213 1.90 7.16 -13.17
C ILE A 213 1.32 7.60 -14.51
N ARG A 214 1.03 8.90 -14.69
CA ARG A 214 0.57 9.45 -15.98
C ARG A 214 1.58 9.26 -17.11
N ALA A 215 2.88 9.36 -16.83
CA ALA A 215 3.93 9.06 -17.81
C ALA A 215 3.91 7.59 -18.23
N ARG A 216 3.86 6.66 -17.27
CA ARG A 216 3.82 5.22 -17.54
C ARG A 216 2.55 4.80 -18.29
N GLU A 217 1.41 5.38 -17.95
CA GLU A 217 0.15 5.10 -18.65
C GLU A 217 0.18 5.60 -20.10
N ARG A 218 0.73 6.80 -20.34
CA ARG A 218 0.95 7.30 -21.70
C ARG A 218 1.88 6.40 -22.51
N GLU A 219 2.96 5.92 -21.91
CA GLU A 219 3.90 5.00 -22.55
C GLU A 219 3.21 3.68 -22.93
N LYS A 220 2.49 3.05 -21.98
CA LYS A 220 1.72 1.82 -22.26
C LYS A 220 0.68 2.00 -23.37
N LEU A 221 -0.07 3.09 -23.33
CA LEU A 221 -1.04 3.39 -24.39
C LEU A 221 -0.35 3.58 -25.74
N SER A 222 0.83 4.22 -25.78
CA SER A 222 1.60 4.39 -27.01
C SER A 222 2.13 3.07 -27.58
N GLU A 223 2.58 2.16 -26.70
CA GLU A 223 3.00 0.80 -27.09
C GLU A 223 1.82 -0.01 -27.60
N GLU A 224 0.66 0.06 -26.94
CA GLU A 224 -0.55 -0.63 -27.36
C GLU A 224 -1.03 -0.13 -28.73
N VAL A 225 -1.04 1.19 -28.95
CA VAL A 225 -1.33 1.78 -30.27
C VAL A 225 -0.34 1.28 -31.33
N ARG A 226 0.97 1.25 -31.04
CA ARG A 226 1.99 0.74 -31.96
C ARG A 226 1.81 -0.75 -32.28
N ASN A 227 1.46 -1.55 -31.29
CA ASN A 227 1.19 -2.98 -31.46
C ASN A 227 -0.06 -3.21 -32.32
N LEU A 228 -1.13 -2.44 -32.09
CA LEU A 228 -2.34 -2.50 -32.90
C LEU A 228 -2.09 -2.07 -34.35
N GLN A 229 -1.28 -1.02 -34.56
CA GLN A 229 -0.86 -0.59 -35.89
C GLN A 229 -0.06 -1.69 -36.61
N THR A 230 0.93 -2.27 -35.93
CA THR A 230 1.76 -3.35 -36.49
C THR A 230 0.90 -4.57 -36.85
N ARG A 231 -0.04 -4.96 -35.98
CA ARG A 231 -1.01 -6.03 -36.27
C ARG A 231 -1.88 -5.70 -37.48
N ARG A 232 -2.35 -4.45 -37.59
CA ARG A 232 -3.17 -3.99 -38.72
C ARG A 232 -2.38 -4.03 -40.03
N ASP A 233 -1.14 -3.55 -40.03
CA ASP A 233 -0.29 -3.53 -41.21
C ASP A 233 0.08 -4.94 -41.68
N PHE A 234 0.35 -5.85 -40.74
CA PHE A 234 0.54 -7.26 -41.04
C PHE A 234 -0.72 -7.90 -41.65
N SER A 235 -1.90 -7.68 -41.07
CA SER A 235 -3.14 -8.20 -41.64
C SER A 235 -3.38 -7.67 -43.06
N ARG A 236 -3.08 -6.39 -43.33
CA ARG A 236 -3.18 -5.81 -44.68
C ARG A 236 -2.19 -6.43 -45.66
N SER A 237 -0.94 -6.69 -45.25
CA SER A 237 0.09 -7.24 -46.16
C SER A 237 -0.16 -8.69 -46.53
N VAL A 238 -0.77 -9.49 -45.64
CA VAL A 238 -1.11 -10.91 -45.90
C VAL A 238 -2.52 -11.05 -46.54
N GLY A 239 -3.19 -9.94 -46.87
CA GLY A 239 -4.53 -9.96 -47.46
C GLY A 239 -5.62 -10.50 -46.52
N MET A 240 -5.35 -10.56 -45.20
CA MET A 240 -6.30 -11.03 -44.21
C MET A 240 -7.35 -9.95 -43.88
N PRO A 241 -8.65 -10.28 -43.84
CA PRO A 241 -9.69 -9.31 -43.55
C PRO A 241 -9.54 -8.73 -42.15
N THR A 242 -9.43 -7.40 -42.09
CA THR A 242 -9.15 -6.65 -40.85
C THR A 242 -10.38 -6.34 -40.01
N SER A 243 -11.57 -6.64 -40.54
CA SER A 243 -12.87 -6.45 -39.89
C SER A 243 -13.85 -7.56 -40.28
N ASP A 244 -14.92 -7.75 -39.49
CA ASP A 244 -16.00 -8.69 -39.83
C ASP A 244 -16.74 -8.29 -41.12
N TRP A 245 -16.79 -6.99 -41.43
CA TRP A 245 -17.37 -6.48 -42.68
C TRP A 245 -16.54 -6.86 -43.91
N ASP A 246 -15.21 -6.70 -43.87
CA ASP A 246 -14.30 -7.14 -44.94
C ASP A 246 -14.42 -8.64 -45.20
N ARG A 247 -14.60 -9.42 -44.12
CA ARG A 247 -14.71 -10.88 -44.17
C ARG A 247 -16.01 -11.31 -44.86
N ASN A 248 -17.11 -10.61 -44.57
CA ASN A 248 -18.40 -10.85 -45.22
C ASN A 248 -18.36 -10.48 -46.71
N GLN A 249 -17.66 -9.40 -47.08
CA GLN A 249 -17.58 -8.95 -48.47
C GLN A 249 -16.70 -9.87 -49.34
N GLN A 250 -15.55 -10.34 -48.84
CA GLN A 250 -14.76 -11.37 -49.53
C GLN A 250 -15.53 -12.69 -49.70
N GLY A 251 -16.37 -13.06 -48.72
CA GLY A 251 -17.26 -14.22 -48.84
C GLY A 251 -18.31 -14.07 -49.95
N LEU A 252 -18.87 -12.87 -50.11
CA LEU A 252 -19.82 -12.55 -51.18
C LEU A 252 -19.15 -12.51 -52.56
N ASP A 253 -17.94 -11.94 -52.67
CA ASP A 253 -17.18 -11.88 -53.93
C ASP A 253 -16.74 -13.27 -54.40
N ALA A 254 -16.36 -14.16 -53.47
CA ALA A 254 -16.03 -15.56 -53.78
C ALA A 254 -17.24 -16.34 -54.32
N LEU A 255 -18.45 -16.07 -53.81
CA LEU A 255 -19.69 -16.67 -54.32
C LEU A 255 -20.10 -16.10 -55.69
N GLY A 256 -19.89 -14.80 -55.91
CA GLY A 256 -20.12 -14.15 -57.21
C GLY A 256 -19.24 -14.71 -58.33
N GLY A 257 -17.97 -15.01 -58.04
CA GLY A 257 -17.05 -15.66 -58.99
C GLY A 257 -17.48 -17.07 -59.41
N ILE A 258 -18.08 -17.84 -58.50
CA ILE A 258 -18.60 -19.19 -58.78
C ILE A 258 -19.84 -19.12 -59.69
N ALA A 259 -20.73 -18.15 -59.47
CA ALA A 259 -21.91 -17.93 -60.31
C ALA A 259 -21.53 -17.54 -61.76
N GLY A 260 -20.46 -16.75 -61.93
CA GLY A 260 -19.89 -16.41 -63.24
C GLY A 260 -19.31 -17.62 -64.00
N LEU A 261 -18.67 -18.54 -63.27
CA LEU A 261 -18.13 -19.79 -63.84
C LEU A 261 -19.22 -20.77 -64.28
N LEU A 262 -20.30 -20.89 -63.50
CA LEU A 262 -21.46 -21.74 -63.85
C LEU A 262 -22.23 -21.20 -65.06
N THR A 263 -22.37 -19.87 -65.19
CA THR A 263 -23.01 -19.25 -66.36
C THR A 263 -22.16 -19.36 -67.62
N ALA A 264 -20.84 -19.26 -67.51
CA ALA A 264 -19.92 -19.51 -68.61
C ALA A 264 -19.93 -20.99 -69.07
N LEU A 265 -19.97 -21.94 -68.13
CA LEU A 265 -20.09 -23.38 -68.43
C LEU A 265 -21.45 -23.73 -69.05
N ALA A 266 -22.54 -23.14 -68.56
CA ALA A 266 -23.88 -23.32 -69.14
C ALA A 266 -23.96 -22.75 -70.57
N GLY A 267 -23.36 -21.58 -70.82
CA GLY A 267 -23.29 -20.98 -72.16
C GLY A 267 -22.44 -21.79 -73.15
N TRP A 268 -21.42 -22.52 -72.67
CA TRP A 268 -20.63 -23.43 -73.50
C TRP A 268 -21.39 -24.71 -73.85
N PHE A 269 -22.19 -25.25 -72.93
CA PHE A 269 -23.02 -26.43 -73.15
C PHE A 269 -24.23 -26.18 -74.06
N LEU A 270 -24.78 -24.96 -74.08
CA LEU A 270 -25.92 -24.57 -74.93
C LEU A 270 -25.54 -24.21 -76.37
N LYS A 271 -24.25 -24.11 -76.69
CA LYS A 271 -23.72 -23.75 -78.03
C LYS A 271 -23.16 -24.94 -78.82
N ARG A 272 -23.35 -26.17 -78.34
CA ARG A 272 -22.93 -27.42 -78.98
C ARG A 272 -24.15 -28.26 -79.34
#